data_AF-X1C5Q5-F1
#
_entry.id   AF-X1C5Q5-F1
#
_cell.length_a   1.000
_cell.length_b   1.000
_cell.length_c   1.000
_cell.angle_alpha   90.00
_cell.angle_beta   90.00
_cell.angle_gamma   90.00
#
_symmetry.space_group_name_H-M   'P 1'
#
loop_
_entity.id
_entity.type
_entity.pdbx_description
1 polymer ?
#
loop_
_entity_poly.entity_id
_entity_poly.type
_entity_poly.pdbx_seq_one_letter_code
_entity_poly.pdbx_strand_id
1 'polypeptide(L)'
;MENKFVNTPFNYCGVTEPICLSSTYFIPNGIETPWSYARVDEPNSAMVCDKIRKLYNNAKYVLLTPSGINSISIAIQASLLTFSSLNKPNKPNELNDLNDLNDLNDPNEPNDIHLLLPTEIYKDSLQLFCYLTRLHKLKVLYYDPLNTDNILNLVKKSGQSILFIESCTNPSSYMVDPELYLKVKEVNPKIITIVDNSWTGPVLFNPIQYGADLVVESTSKCLSV
;
A
#
# COMPACT_ATOMS: atom_id res chain seq x y z
N MET A 1 16.50 -31.59 28.11
CA MET A 1 16.96 -30.20 27.93
C MET A 1 15.87 -29.49 27.15
N GLU A 2 15.16 -28.57 27.81
CA GLU A 2 14.10 -27.81 27.16
C GLU A 2 14.67 -27.02 25.99
N ASN A 3 14.10 -27.22 24.81
CA ASN A 3 14.36 -26.39 23.64
C ASN A 3 13.87 -24.97 23.94
N LYS A 4 14.72 -24.16 24.57
CA LYS A 4 14.56 -22.71 24.60
C LYS A 4 14.70 -22.25 23.15
N PHE A 5 13.56 -21.99 22.53
CA PHE A 5 13.45 -21.48 21.16
C PHE A 5 14.42 -20.32 20.96
N VAL A 6 15.38 -20.54 20.06
CA VAL A 6 16.37 -19.54 19.69
C VAL A 6 15.61 -18.45 18.90
N ASN A 7 15.79 -17.19 19.29
CA ASN A 7 15.22 -15.98 18.67
C ASN A 7 13.76 -15.58 19.01
N THR A 8 13.11 -16.12 20.03
CA THR A 8 11.82 -15.58 20.50
C THR A 8 11.99 -14.76 21.78
N PRO A 9 11.82 -13.43 21.73
CA PRO A 9 12.05 -12.57 22.89
C PRO A 9 10.86 -12.56 23.87
N PHE A 10 9.80 -13.33 23.60
CA PHE A 10 8.52 -13.31 24.33
C PHE A 10 8.49 -14.07 25.66
N ASN A 11 9.58 -14.74 26.03
CA ASN A 11 9.62 -15.59 27.24
C ASN A 11 10.04 -14.84 28.51
N TYR A 12 10.36 -13.55 28.40
CA TYR A 12 10.62 -12.70 29.55
C TYR A 12 9.31 -11.99 29.84
N CYS A 13 8.70 -12.24 31.01
CA CYS A 13 7.40 -11.67 31.44
C CYS A 13 7.46 -10.14 31.67
N GLY A 14 8.10 -9.40 30.76
CA GLY A 14 8.15 -7.95 30.75
C GLY A 14 6.78 -7.38 30.41
N VAL A 15 6.43 -6.29 31.07
CA VAL A 15 5.20 -5.55 30.81
C VAL A 15 5.23 -4.91 29.41
N THR A 16 6.40 -4.37 29.04
CA THR A 16 6.67 -3.82 27.72
C THR A 16 7.40 -4.83 26.87
N GLU A 17 7.13 -4.81 25.57
CA GLU A 17 7.75 -5.76 24.68
C GLU A 17 9.22 -5.40 24.43
N PRO A 18 10.12 -6.40 24.41
CA PRO A 18 11.55 -6.17 24.30
C PRO A 18 11.93 -5.66 22.90
N ILE A 19 12.90 -4.75 22.84
CA ILE A 19 13.43 -4.22 21.58
C ILE A 19 14.54 -5.15 21.09
N CYS A 20 14.33 -5.78 19.92
CA CYS A 20 15.23 -6.71 19.26
C CYS A 20 16.05 -5.99 18.19
N LEU A 21 17.18 -5.41 18.61
CA LEU A 21 18.12 -4.76 17.70
C LEU A 21 19.09 -5.78 17.08
N SER A 22 18.56 -6.66 16.22
CA SER A 22 19.38 -7.61 15.46
C SER A 22 19.12 -7.48 13.96
N SER A 23 20.18 -7.56 13.16
CA SER A 23 20.07 -7.68 11.70
C SER A 23 19.93 -9.12 11.24
N THR A 24 20.58 -10.06 11.93
CA THR A 24 20.70 -11.46 11.55
C THR A 24 20.17 -12.37 12.64
N TYR A 25 19.45 -13.43 12.26
CA TYR A 25 18.93 -14.43 13.18
C TYR A 25 19.63 -15.76 12.99
N PHE A 26 19.88 -16.47 14.10
CA PHE A 26 20.50 -17.80 14.05
C PHE A 26 19.46 -18.84 13.62
N ILE A 27 19.76 -19.60 12.56
CA ILE A 27 18.91 -20.69 12.08
C ILE A 27 19.58 -22.02 12.46
N PRO A 28 19.06 -22.76 13.45
CA PRO A 28 19.60 -24.08 13.78
C PRO A 28 19.42 -25.05 12.60
N ASN A 29 20.37 -25.97 12.43
CA ASN A 29 20.35 -26.94 11.33
C ASN A 29 19.00 -27.67 11.20
N GLY A 30 18.33 -27.48 10.05
CA GLY A 30 17.09 -28.16 9.70
C GLY A 30 15.83 -27.66 10.42
N ILE A 31 15.91 -26.55 11.17
CA ILE A 31 14.76 -25.95 11.85
C ILE A 31 14.39 -24.64 11.16
N GLU A 32 13.18 -24.57 10.61
CA GLU A 32 12.61 -23.28 10.19
C GLU A 32 12.43 -22.38 11.42
N THR A 33 13.02 -21.19 11.35
CA THR A 33 12.79 -20.12 12.31
C THR A 33 11.82 -19.12 11.72
N PRO A 34 10.97 -18.46 12.54
CA PRO A 34 10.05 -17.44 12.04
C PRO A 34 10.80 -16.26 11.41
N TRP A 35 12.00 -15.96 11.90
CA TRP A 35 12.83 -14.83 11.47
C TRP A 35 14.17 -15.31 10.94
N SER A 36 14.64 -14.66 9.87
CA SER A 36 15.91 -14.97 9.20
C SER A 36 16.79 -13.72 9.08
N TYR A 37 16.22 -12.63 8.54
CA TYR A 37 16.94 -11.38 8.32
C TYR A 37 16.01 -10.17 8.48
N ALA A 38 16.44 -9.19 9.26
CA ALA A 38 15.58 -8.10 9.73
C ALA A 38 15.08 -7.14 8.63
N ARG A 39 15.68 -7.17 7.44
CA ARG A 39 15.16 -6.42 6.28
C ARG A 39 13.82 -6.98 5.79
N VAL A 40 13.61 -8.29 5.93
CA VAL A 40 12.40 -8.97 5.46
C VAL A 40 11.36 -8.98 6.57
N ASP A 41 11.74 -9.44 7.76
CA ASP A 41 10.87 -9.45 8.92
C ASP A 41 11.68 -9.59 10.22
N GLU A 42 11.13 -9.07 11.31
CA GLU A 42 11.72 -9.13 12.64
C GLU A 42 10.63 -9.00 13.74
N PRO A 43 10.90 -9.51 14.96
CA PRO A 43 9.90 -9.59 16.03
C PRO A 43 9.12 -8.30 16.30
N ASN A 44 9.78 -7.15 16.45
CA ASN A 44 9.14 -5.89 16.79
C ASN A 44 8.23 -5.38 15.66
N SER A 45 8.72 -5.42 14.43
CA SER A 45 7.97 -5.04 13.22
C SER A 45 6.76 -5.95 13.04
N ALA A 46 6.92 -7.26 13.17
CA ALA A 46 5.83 -8.23 13.09
C ALA A 46 4.72 -7.93 14.12
N MET A 47 5.10 -7.55 15.34
CA MET A 47 4.14 -7.17 16.38
C MET A 47 3.40 -5.87 16.07
N VAL A 48 4.12 -4.84 15.61
CA VAL A 48 3.50 -3.56 15.21
C VAL A 48 2.54 -3.80 14.05
N CYS A 49 2.95 -4.58 13.04
CA CYS A 49 2.10 -5.02 11.95
C CYS A 49 0.84 -5.72 12.48
N ASP A 50 0.96 -6.68 13.40
CA ASP A 50 -0.20 -7.39 13.94
C ASP A 50 -1.16 -6.48 14.73
N LYS A 51 -0.63 -5.51 15.49
CA LYS A 51 -1.45 -4.51 16.19
C LYS A 51 -2.21 -3.62 15.20
N ILE A 52 -1.53 -3.07 14.19
CA ILE A 52 -2.17 -2.26 13.13
C ILE A 52 -3.20 -3.09 12.37
N ARG A 53 -2.88 -4.34 12.05
CA ARG A 53 -3.78 -5.28 11.36
C ARG A 53 -5.09 -5.46 12.11
N LYS A 54 -5.03 -5.61 13.43
CA LYS A 54 -6.21 -5.71 14.31
C LYS A 54 -7.04 -4.43 14.32
N LEU A 55 -6.40 -3.26 14.36
CA LEU A 55 -7.08 -1.97 14.29
C LEU A 55 -7.84 -1.80 12.97
N TYR A 56 -7.27 -2.30 11.87
CA TYR A 56 -7.92 -2.32 10.56
C TYR A 56 -8.89 -3.48 10.35
N ASN A 57 -9.61 -3.90 11.38
CA ASN A 57 -10.61 -4.97 11.32
C ASN A 57 -10.06 -6.28 10.74
N ASN A 58 -8.86 -6.67 11.17
CA ASN A 58 -8.11 -7.81 10.64
C ASN A 58 -7.83 -7.69 9.14
N ALA A 59 -7.21 -6.57 8.72
CA ALA A 59 -6.66 -6.42 7.38
C ALA A 59 -5.85 -7.68 6.98
N LYS A 60 -5.86 -8.01 5.69
CA LYS A 60 -5.23 -9.26 5.23
C LYS A 60 -3.72 -9.25 5.48
N TYR A 61 -3.07 -8.12 5.21
CA TYR A 61 -1.65 -7.90 5.39
C TYR A 61 -1.38 -6.45 5.82
N VAL A 62 -0.27 -6.24 6.52
CA VAL A 62 0.26 -4.92 6.88
C VAL A 62 1.76 -4.94 6.56
N LEU A 63 2.25 -3.86 5.95
CA LEU A 63 3.66 -3.67 5.63
C LEU A 63 4.14 -2.38 6.27
N LEU A 64 5.21 -2.46 7.05
CA LEU A 64 5.89 -1.27 7.56
C LEU A 64 6.88 -0.75 6.53
N THR A 65 6.93 0.57 6.43
CA THR A 65 7.85 1.29 5.55
C THR A 65 8.59 2.36 6.35
N PRO A 66 9.72 2.88 5.83
CA PRO A 66 10.46 3.93 6.52
C PRO A 66 9.72 5.28 6.65
N SER A 67 8.70 5.55 5.82
CA SER A 67 7.95 6.82 5.84
C SER A 67 6.62 6.73 5.08
N GLY A 68 5.68 7.64 5.38
CA GLY A 68 4.40 7.71 4.67
C GLY A 68 4.54 7.91 3.15
N ILE A 69 5.49 8.73 2.69
CA ILE A 69 5.78 8.91 1.26
C ILE A 69 6.29 7.61 0.63
N ASN A 70 7.09 6.83 1.34
CA ASN A 70 7.52 5.52 0.85
C ASN A 70 6.35 4.53 0.75
N SER A 71 5.41 4.55 1.70
CA SER A 71 4.17 3.77 1.61
C SER A 71 3.37 4.09 0.36
N ILE A 72 3.17 5.37 0.04
CA ILE A 72 2.47 5.80 -1.18
C ILE A 72 3.22 5.30 -2.42
N SER A 73 4.55 5.46 -2.46
CA SER A 73 5.38 5.04 -3.59
C SER A 73 5.30 3.54 -3.85
N ILE A 74 5.42 2.72 -2.81
CA ILE A 74 5.31 1.26 -2.91
C ILE A 74 3.89 0.85 -3.34
N ALA A 75 2.85 1.47 -2.78
CA ALA A 75 1.46 1.15 -3.13
C ALA A 75 1.17 1.42 -4.61
N ILE A 76 1.64 2.54 -5.16
CA ILE A 76 1.50 2.86 -6.59
C ILE A 76 2.28 1.86 -7.44
N GLN A 77 3.56 1.63 -7.14
CA GLN A 77 4.39 0.72 -7.93
C GLN A 77 3.86 -0.72 -7.92
N ALA A 78 3.42 -1.23 -6.77
CA ALA A 78 2.80 -2.54 -6.66
C ALA A 78 1.50 -2.65 -7.47
N SER A 79 0.69 -1.57 -7.48
CA SER A 79 -0.53 -1.50 -8.29
C SER A 79 -0.20 -1.55 -9.79
N LEU A 80 0.82 -0.82 -10.24
CA LEU A 80 1.28 -0.85 -11.63
C LEU A 80 1.82 -2.23 -12.03
N LEU A 81 2.59 -2.88 -11.17
CA LEU A 81 3.07 -4.25 -11.40
C LEU A 81 1.92 -5.24 -11.52
N THR A 82 0.87 -5.07 -10.71
CA THR A 82 -0.35 -5.88 -10.79
C THR A 82 -1.01 -5.77 -12.16
N PHE A 83 -1.16 -4.54 -12.69
CA PHE A 83 -1.68 -4.34 -14.05
C PHE A 83 -0.81 -4.98 -15.12
N SER A 84 0.52 -4.83 -15.03
CA SER A 84 1.46 -5.46 -15.96
C SER A 84 1.37 -6.98 -15.93
N SER A 85 1.23 -7.60 -14.75
CA SER A 85 1.06 -9.05 -14.62
C SER A 85 -0.26 -9.54 -15.22
N LEU A 86 -1.34 -8.76 -15.09
CA LEU A 86 -2.65 -9.10 -15.66
C LEU A 86 -2.67 -9.00 -17.19
N ASN A 87 -1.82 -8.14 -17.77
CA ASN A 87 -1.74 -7.92 -19.21
C ASN A 87 -0.79 -8.91 -19.93
N LYS A 88 0.02 -9.70 -19.20
CA LYS A 88 0.85 -10.74 -19.81
C LYS A 88 -0.03 -11.93 -20.23
N PRO A 89 0.07 -12.43 -21.48
CA PRO A 89 -0.60 -13.67 -21.86
C PRO A 89 -0.08 -14.82 -20.99
N ASN A 90 -0.98 -15.73 -20.57
CA ASN A 90 -0.65 -16.94 -19.81
C ASN A 90 0.42 -17.78 -20.55
N LYS A 91 1.70 -17.50 -20.33
CA LYS A 91 2.78 -18.45 -20.62
C LYS A 91 2.96 -19.31 -19.37
N PRO A 92 2.98 -20.65 -19.50
CA PRO A 92 3.20 -21.53 -18.38
C PRO A 92 4.56 -21.25 -17.74
N ASN A 93 4.61 -21.38 -16.42
CA ASN A 93 5.73 -21.09 -15.54
C ASN A 93 7.02 -21.83 -15.93
N GLU A 94 7.92 -21.17 -16.65
CA GLU A 94 9.36 -21.42 -16.58
C GLU A 94 10.07 -20.06 -16.49
N LEU A 95 10.48 -19.66 -15.28
CA LEU A 95 11.46 -18.59 -15.11
C LEU A 95 12.83 -19.13 -15.53
N ASN A 96 13.15 -19.11 -16.82
CA ASN A 96 14.43 -19.59 -17.32
C ASN A 96 15.23 -18.56 -18.13
N ASP A 97 14.70 -17.39 -18.49
CA ASP A 97 15.47 -16.43 -19.28
C ASP A 97 15.51 -15.01 -18.67
N LEU A 98 16.73 -14.56 -18.35
CA LEU A 98 17.07 -13.17 -17.97
C LEU A 98 16.69 -12.14 -19.07
N ASN A 99 16.31 -12.61 -20.25
CA ASN A 99 15.91 -11.78 -21.39
C ASN A 99 14.44 -11.31 -21.31
N ASP A 100 13.59 -11.92 -20.46
CA ASP A 100 12.19 -11.49 -20.25
C ASP A 100 12.06 -10.14 -19.50
N LEU A 101 13.18 -9.59 -19.02
CA LEU A 101 13.26 -8.25 -18.45
C LEU A 101 13.32 -7.14 -19.50
N ASN A 102 13.60 -7.49 -20.77
CA ASN A 102 13.75 -6.53 -21.87
C ASN A 102 12.47 -6.32 -22.70
N ASP A 103 11.43 -7.13 -22.48
CA ASP A 103 10.08 -6.96 -23.07
C ASP A 103 9.23 -5.93 -22.28
N LEU A 104 9.88 -4.88 -21.77
CA LEU A 104 9.21 -3.71 -21.23
C LEU A 104 8.91 -2.78 -22.41
N ASN A 105 7.63 -2.66 -22.73
CA ASN A 105 6.97 -1.72 -23.66
C ASN A 105 7.84 -0.58 -24.21
N ASP A 106 7.70 -0.30 -25.52
CA ASP A 106 8.38 0.80 -26.22
C ASP A 106 8.49 2.07 -25.34
N PRO A 107 9.71 2.56 -25.08
CA PRO A 107 9.96 3.75 -24.27
C PRO A 107 9.39 5.04 -24.86
N ASN A 108 8.63 5.01 -25.96
CA ASN A 108 7.90 6.14 -26.53
C ASN A 108 6.36 6.01 -26.50
N GLU A 109 5.78 4.83 -26.23
CA GLU A 109 4.32 4.70 -26.16
C GLU A 109 3.77 5.13 -24.78
N PRO A 110 2.65 5.90 -24.72
CA PRO A 110 1.99 6.24 -23.47
C PRO A 110 1.37 4.98 -22.84
N ASN A 111 1.53 4.82 -21.52
CA ASN A 111 0.84 3.76 -20.82
C ASN A 111 -0.66 4.11 -20.72
N ASP A 112 -1.56 3.16 -20.99
CA ASP A 112 -3.01 3.42 -20.98
C ASP A 112 -3.62 3.41 -19.56
N ILE A 113 -2.75 3.39 -18.54
CA ILE A 113 -3.13 3.41 -17.14
C ILE A 113 -3.35 4.85 -16.68
N HIS A 114 -4.50 5.10 -16.07
CA HIS A 114 -4.84 6.40 -15.50
C HIS A 114 -4.58 6.46 -13.99
N LEU A 115 -4.03 7.57 -13.52
CA LEU A 115 -3.92 7.91 -12.11
C LEU A 115 -4.90 9.05 -11.80
N LEU A 116 -5.91 8.76 -10.98
CA LEU A 116 -6.89 9.72 -10.53
C LEU A 116 -6.42 10.32 -9.20
N LEU A 117 -6.23 11.64 -9.18
CA LEU A 117 -5.74 12.39 -8.01
C LEU A 117 -6.74 13.50 -7.62
N PRO A 118 -6.93 13.77 -6.32
CA PRO A 118 -7.76 14.89 -5.90
C PRO A 118 -7.09 16.22 -6.27
N THR A 119 -7.90 17.26 -6.46
CA THR A 119 -7.41 18.63 -6.67
C THR A 119 -6.74 19.22 -5.44
N GLU A 120 -7.06 18.70 -4.24
CA GLU A 120 -6.42 19.03 -2.98
C GLU A 120 -5.73 17.80 -2.40
N ILE A 121 -4.43 17.90 -2.15
CA ILE A 121 -3.60 16.79 -1.68
C ILE A 121 -2.39 17.32 -0.93
N TYR A 122 -1.84 16.50 -0.03
CA TYR A 122 -0.57 16.80 0.60
C TYR A 122 0.55 17.08 -0.43
N LYS A 123 1.26 18.20 -0.22
CA LYS A 123 2.23 18.75 -1.18
C LYS A 123 3.33 17.78 -1.58
N ASP A 124 3.84 16.98 -0.65
CA ASP A 124 4.93 16.06 -0.97
C ASP A 124 4.42 14.82 -1.71
N SER A 125 3.17 14.40 -1.44
CA SER A 125 2.48 13.40 -2.26
C SER A 125 2.34 13.87 -3.70
N LEU A 126 1.97 15.14 -3.93
CA LEU A 126 1.91 15.72 -5.28
C LEU A 126 3.27 15.68 -6.00
N GLN A 127 4.36 15.98 -5.29
CA GLN A 127 5.72 15.91 -5.87
C GLN A 127 6.08 14.47 -6.25
N LEU A 128 5.77 13.50 -5.39
CA LEU A 128 5.95 12.08 -5.68
C LEU A 128 5.12 11.67 -6.92
N PHE A 129 3.86 12.07 -7.01
CA PHE A 129 3.03 11.75 -8.17
C PHE A 129 3.56 12.39 -9.45
N CYS A 130 4.04 13.63 -9.42
CA CYS A 130 4.71 14.25 -10.57
C CYS A 130 5.94 13.46 -11.04
N TYR A 131 6.69 12.87 -10.12
CA TYR A 131 7.81 12.00 -10.45
C TYR A 131 7.34 10.66 -11.05
N LEU A 132 6.45 9.95 -10.37
CA LEU A 132 5.96 8.63 -10.78
C LEU A 132 5.20 8.67 -12.12
N THR A 133 4.39 9.71 -12.35
CA THR A 133 3.64 9.88 -13.60
C THR A 133 4.55 10.11 -14.79
N ARG A 134 5.68 10.82 -14.62
CA ARG A 134 6.71 10.96 -15.65
C ARG A 134 7.47 9.65 -15.87
N LEU A 135 7.85 8.98 -14.78
CA LEU A 135 8.61 7.72 -14.83
C LEU A 135 7.84 6.61 -15.54
N HIS A 136 6.54 6.46 -15.24
CA HIS A 136 5.69 5.40 -15.77
C HIS A 136 4.75 5.86 -16.89
N LYS A 137 4.87 7.12 -17.33
CA LYS A 137 4.03 7.75 -18.37
C LYS A 137 2.53 7.58 -18.15
N LEU A 138 2.08 7.79 -16.91
CA LEU A 138 0.68 7.64 -16.53
C LEU A 138 -0.12 8.86 -16.99
N LYS A 139 -1.36 8.64 -17.41
CA LYS A 139 -2.32 9.72 -17.67
C LYS A 139 -2.93 10.16 -16.35
N VAL A 140 -2.80 11.44 -15.99
CA VAL A 140 -3.36 11.97 -14.74
C VAL A 140 -4.73 12.57 -15.00
N LEU A 141 -5.70 12.18 -14.18
CA LEU A 141 -7.04 12.78 -14.16
C LEU A 141 -7.24 13.40 -12.77
N TYR A 142 -7.50 14.70 -12.73
CA TYR A 142 -7.81 15.37 -11.46
C TYR A 142 -9.31 15.33 -11.19
N TYR A 143 -9.69 15.16 -9.94
CA TYR A 143 -11.09 15.15 -9.51
C TYR A 143 -11.30 16.05 -8.29
N ASP A 144 -12.51 16.58 -8.14
CA ASP A 144 -12.93 17.31 -6.94
C ASP A 144 -13.37 16.30 -5.86
N PRO A 145 -12.73 16.26 -4.68
CA PRO A 145 -13.07 15.32 -3.61
C PRO A 145 -14.49 15.47 -3.07
N LEU A 146 -15.14 16.62 -3.28
CA LEU A 146 -16.51 16.88 -2.84
C LEU A 146 -17.57 16.46 -3.88
N ASN A 147 -17.15 16.07 -5.09
CA ASN A 147 -18.06 15.79 -6.19
C ASN A 147 -18.04 14.32 -6.59
N THR A 148 -18.80 13.51 -5.86
CA THR A 148 -18.93 12.05 -6.10
C THR A 148 -19.31 11.73 -7.55
N ASP A 149 -20.27 12.44 -8.14
CA ASP A 149 -20.71 12.18 -9.51
C ASP A 149 -19.59 12.44 -10.55
N ASN A 150 -18.78 13.47 -10.32
CA ASN A 150 -17.61 13.74 -11.15
C ASN A 150 -16.60 12.59 -11.06
N ILE A 151 -16.32 12.11 -9.84
CA ILE A 151 -15.40 10.98 -9.60
C ILE A 151 -15.89 9.73 -10.34
N LEU A 152 -17.16 9.34 -10.15
CA LEU A 152 -17.74 8.16 -10.80
C LEU A 152 -17.70 8.26 -12.34
N ASN A 153 -17.95 9.45 -12.89
CA ASN A 153 -17.87 9.68 -14.33
C ASN A 153 -16.45 9.55 -14.89
N LEU A 154 -15.44 10.02 -14.15
CA LEU A 154 -14.02 9.86 -14.52
C LEU A 154 -13.59 8.38 -14.43
N VAL A 155 -13.94 7.71 -13.32
CA VAL A 155 -13.69 6.29 -13.08
C VAL A 155 -14.28 5.40 -14.17
N LYS A 156 -15.49 5.73 -14.66
CA LYS A 156 -16.14 4.99 -15.75
C LYS A 156 -15.34 5.04 -17.07
N LYS A 157 -14.58 6.10 -17.30
CA LYS A 157 -13.85 6.36 -18.55
C LYS A 157 -12.36 6.01 -18.47
N SER A 158 -11.86 5.60 -17.30
CA SER A 158 -10.42 5.49 -17.02
C SER A 158 -9.80 4.12 -17.32
N GLY A 159 -10.58 3.09 -17.69
CA GLY A 159 -10.03 1.77 -18.00
C GLY A 159 -9.27 1.15 -16.81
N GLN A 160 -8.02 0.73 -17.01
CA GLN A 160 -7.12 0.37 -15.90
C GLN A 160 -6.67 1.64 -15.19
N SER A 161 -6.96 1.74 -13.90
CA SER A 161 -6.67 2.99 -13.19
C SER A 161 -6.42 2.80 -11.70
N ILE A 162 -5.75 3.77 -11.12
CA ILE A 162 -5.56 3.91 -9.68
C ILE A 162 -6.32 5.16 -9.23
N LEU A 163 -7.16 5.04 -8.21
CA LEU A 163 -7.78 6.17 -7.54
C LEU A 163 -7.10 6.38 -6.19
N PHE A 164 -6.37 7.48 -6.07
CA PHE A 164 -5.79 7.89 -4.80
C PHE A 164 -6.72 8.85 -4.08
N ILE A 165 -7.04 8.60 -2.81
CA ILE A 165 -7.95 9.41 -2.00
C ILE A 165 -7.27 9.77 -0.67
N GLU A 166 -7.33 11.02 -0.24
CA GLU A 166 -7.11 11.36 1.17
C GLU A 166 -8.44 11.22 1.92
N SER A 167 -8.44 10.45 3.01
CA SER A 167 -9.62 10.31 3.88
C SER A 167 -10.12 11.66 4.42
N CYS A 168 -9.17 12.57 4.69
CA CYS A 168 -9.37 13.96 5.07
C CYS A 168 -8.35 14.81 4.28
N THR A 169 -8.82 15.72 3.43
CA THR A 169 -7.93 16.48 2.53
C THR A 169 -7.07 17.50 3.25
N ASN A 170 -5.88 17.77 2.72
CA ASN A 170 -5.04 18.88 3.17
C ASN A 170 -5.08 20.04 2.16
N PRO A 171 -5.34 21.31 2.56
CA PRO A 171 -5.54 21.83 3.93
C PRO A 171 -7.00 21.91 4.40
N SER A 172 -7.96 21.74 3.49
CA SER A 172 -9.36 22.09 3.74
C SER A 172 -10.12 21.10 4.63
N SER A 173 -9.51 19.95 4.96
CA SER A 173 -10.07 18.92 5.84
C SER A 173 -11.40 18.36 5.35
N TYR A 174 -11.57 18.25 4.03
CA TYR A 174 -12.76 17.64 3.45
C TYR A 174 -12.71 16.13 3.62
N MET A 175 -13.83 15.56 4.05
CA MET A 175 -14.01 14.11 4.15
C MET A 175 -14.79 13.63 2.93
N VAL A 176 -14.31 12.57 2.30
CA VAL A 176 -15.04 11.89 1.23
C VAL A 176 -16.19 11.06 1.81
N ASP A 177 -17.28 10.91 1.05
CA ASP A 177 -18.36 9.98 1.37
C ASP A 177 -17.79 8.54 1.45
N PRO A 178 -17.90 7.83 2.59
CA PRO A 178 -17.42 6.46 2.71
C PRO A 178 -18.06 5.48 1.72
N GLU A 179 -19.28 5.74 1.23
CA GLU A 179 -19.89 4.87 0.22
C GLU A 179 -19.22 4.98 -1.16
N LEU A 180 -18.40 6.02 -1.39
CA LEU A 180 -17.70 6.25 -2.65
C LEU A 180 -16.86 5.04 -3.06
N TYR A 181 -16.18 4.38 -2.12
CA TYR A 181 -15.27 3.27 -2.42
C TYR A 181 -16.02 2.09 -3.06
N LEU A 182 -17.19 1.73 -2.53
CA LEU A 182 -18.04 0.69 -3.10
C LEU A 182 -18.57 1.10 -4.48
N LYS A 183 -19.10 2.32 -4.61
CA LYS A 183 -19.63 2.86 -5.88
C LYS A 183 -18.57 2.87 -6.97
N VAL A 184 -17.33 3.25 -6.64
CA VAL A 184 -16.18 3.25 -7.55
C VAL A 184 -15.89 1.85 -8.06
N LYS A 185 -15.92 0.84 -7.19
CA LYS A 185 -15.70 -0.56 -7.55
C LYS A 185 -16.80 -1.14 -8.42
N GLU A 186 -18.05 -0.76 -8.15
CA GLU A 186 -19.20 -1.14 -8.99
C GLU A 186 -19.08 -0.56 -10.41
N VAL A 187 -18.66 0.71 -10.52
CA VAL A 187 -18.51 1.39 -11.81
C VAL A 187 -17.30 0.86 -12.59
N ASN A 188 -16.20 0.55 -11.91
CA ASN A 188 -14.99 0.02 -12.54
C ASN A 188 -14.33 -1.05 -11.65
N PRO A 189 -14.63 -2.34 -11.88
CA PRO A 189 -14.03 -3.43 -11.10
C PRO A 189 -12.52 -3.57 -11.23
N LYS A 190 -11.90 -2.95 -12.26
CA LYS A 190 -10.45 -2.99 -12.52
C LYS A 190 -9.68 -1.88 -11.81
N ILE A 191 -10.36 -0.94 -11.18
CA ILE A 191 -9.71 0.16 -10.47
C ILE A 191 -9.04 -0.35 -9.18
N ILE A 192 -7.89 0.20 -8.82
CA ILE A 192 -7.30 0.03 -7.50
C ILE A 192 -7.48 1.32 -6.72
N THR A 193 -8.07 1.24 -5.54
CA THR A 193 -8.30 2.35 -4.62
C THR A 193 -7.20 2.37 -3.55
N ILE A 194 -6.52 3.50 -3.42
CA ILE A 194 -5.47 3.73 -2.42
C ILE A 194 -5.92 4.90 -1.55
N VAL A 195 -6.06 4.67 -0.25
CA VAL A 195 -6.56 5.68 0.68
C VAL A 195 -5.46 6.10 1.64
N ASP A 196 -5.08 7.37 1.61
CA ASP A 196 -4.28 8.00 2.67
C ASP A 196 -5.17 8.27 3.88
N ASN A 197 -4.99 7.46 4.92
CA ASN A 197 -5.74 7.53 6.17
C ASN A 197 -4.95 8.21 7.29
N SER A 198 -3.88 8.94 6.97
CA SER A 198 -2.94 9.46 7.97
C SER A 198 -3.55 10.45 8.97
N TRP A 199 -4.63 11.13 8.61
CA TRP A 199 -5.25 12.17 9.45
C TRP A 199 -6.28 11.59 10.42
N THR A 200 -7.12 10.68 9.92
CA THR A 200 -8.16 10.01 10.71
C THR A 200 -7.58 8.87 11.54
N GLY A 201 -6.62 8.12 11.00
CA GLY A 201 -6.13 6.88 11.59
C GLY A 201 -7.21 5.78 11.64
N PRO A 202 -6.84 4.53 11.94
CA PRO A 202 -7.76 3.39 11.94
C PRO A 202 -8.89 3.49 12.96
N VAL A 203 -8.69 4.29 14.02
CA VAL A 203 -9.65 4.41 15.13
C VAL A 203 -10.85 5.28 14.75
N LEU A 204 -10.63 6.38 14.01
CA LEU A 204 -11.71 7.29 13.61
C LEU A 204 -12.34 6.86 12.29
N PHE A 205 -11.55 6.30 11.37
CA PHE A 205 -12.05 5.87 10.08
C PHE A 205 -11.29 4.67 9.54
N ASN A 206 -12.01 3.65 9.09
CA ASN A 206 -11.44 2.44 8.50
C ASN A 206 -11.92 2.27 7.05
N PRO A 207 -11.15 2.75 6.04
CA PRO A 207 -11.54 2.64 4.64
C PRO A 207 -11.71 1.21 4.13
N ILE A 208 -11.02 0.23 4.75
CA ILE A 208 -11.10 -1.18 4.34
C ILE A 208 -12.51 -1.73 4.54
N GLN A 209 -13.23 -1.27 5.57
CA GLN A 209 -14.62 -1.67 5.80
C GLN A 209 -15.57 -1.21 4.70
N TYR A 210 -15.18 -0.17 3.94
CA TYR A 210 -15.95 0.38 2.83
C TYR A 210 -15.45 -0.12 1.47
N GLY A 211 -14.53 -1.09 1.43
CA GLY A 211 -14.07 -1.71 0.18
C GLY A 211 -12.87 -1.02 -0.48
N ALA A 212 -12.12 -0.20 0.26
CA ALA A 212 -10.80 0.26 -0.19
C ALA A 212 -9.83 -0.93 -0.35
N ASP A 213 -9.01 -0.93 -1.41
CA ASP A 213 -8.05 -2.01 -1.65
C ASP A 213 -6.79 -1.87 -0.80
N LEU A 214 -6.25 -0.65 -0.74
CA LEU A 214 -5.02 -0.32 -0.04
C LEU A 214 -5.26 0.89 0.85
N VAL A 215 -4.76 0.83 2.08
CA VAL A 215 -4.70 1.96 2.99
C VAL A 215 -3.24 2.27 3.27
N VAL A 216 -2.87 3.53 3.14
CA VAL A 216 -1.53 4.04 3.45
C VAL A 216 -1.64 5.06 4.57
N GLU A 217 -0.64 5.06 5.45
CA GLU A 217 -0.59 5.98 6.57
C GLU A 217 0.83 6.45 6.85
N SER A 218 0.94 7.66 7.37
CA SER A 218 2.14 8.18 8.02
C SER A 218 2.03 7.97 9.53
N THR A 219 2.69 6.94 10.04
CA THR A 219 2.72 6.66 11.49
C THR A 219 3.39 7.76 12.30
N SER A 220 4.11 8.69 11.68
CA SER A 220 4.62 9.91 12.32
C SER A 220 3.52 10.91 12.74
N LYS A 221 2.25 10.66 12.41
CA LYS A 221 1.10 11.50 12.76
C LYS A 221 0.28 10.83 13.88
N CYS A 222 -0.97 10.46 13.60
CA CYS A 222 -1.94 9.99 14.60
C CYS A 222 -1.57 8.65 15.26
N LEU A 223 -0.70 7.85 14.63
CA LEU A 223 -0.24 6.56 15.14
C LEU A 223 1.14 6.64 15.81
N SER A 224 1.71 7.84 16.02
CA SER A 224 3.07 7.93 16.57
C SER A 224 3.07 7.38 18.00
N VAL A 225 3.75 6.25 18.16
CA VAL A 225 4.07 5.61 19.45
C VAL A 225 5.37 6.15 20.00
#